data_AF-A0A7C4R6L9-F1
#
_entry.id   AF-A0A7C4R6L9-F1
#
_cell.length_a   1.000
_cell.length_b   1.000
_cell.length_c   1.000
_cell.angle_alpha   90.00
_cell.angle_beta   90.00
_cell.angle_gamma   90.00
#
_symmetry.space_group_name_H-M   'P 1'
#
loop_
_entity.id
_entity.type
_entity.pdbx_description
1 polymer ?
#
loop_
_entity_poly.entity_id
_entity_poly.type
_entity_poly.pdbx_seq_one_letter_code
_entity_poly.pdbx_strand_id
1 'polypeptide(L)'
;ISELRARHEKGETWAGVDVFSGKVKDMRELDVYEPLVVKKQIIKSAVEAATMILKIDDVIAAGKTKMPKTPKEGGPESKEFD
;
A
#
# COMPACT_ATOMS: atom_id res chain seq x y z
N ILE A 1 -15.75 -0.50 15.23
CA ILE A 1 -14.75 -1.59 15.42
C ILE A 1 -15.21 -2.60 16.48
N SER A 2 -15.58 -2.18 17.69
CA SER A 2 -16.07 -3.10 18.75
C SER A 2 -17.24 -3.97 18.27
N GLU A 3 -18.26 -3.36 17.65
CA GLU A 3 -19.42 -4.09 17.09
C GLU A 3 -19.04 -5.13 16.04
N LEU A 4 -18.19 -4.78 15.07
CA LEU A 4 -17.74 -5.69 14.02
C LEU A 4 -17.06 -6.93 14.60
N ARG A 5 -16.16 -6.73 15.57
CA ARG A 5 -15.46 -7.82 16.25
C ARG A 5 -16.44 -8.70 17.04
N ALA A 6 -17.35 -8.10 17.80
CA ALA A 6 -18.34 -8.83 18.58
C ALA A 6 -19.27 -9.70 17.70
N ARG A 7 -19.63 -9.25 16.49
CA ARG A 7 -20.42 -10.04 15.53
C ARG A 7 -19.60 -11.19 14.93
N HIS A 8 -18.34 -10.95 14.57
CA HIS A 8 -17.43 -12.01 14.09
C HIS A 8 -17.18 -13.09 15.16
N GLU A 9 -17.04 -12.70 16.44
CA GLU A 9 -16.90 -13.64 17.56
C GLU A 9 -18.13 -14.53 17.75
N LYS A 10 -19.31 -14.05 17.35
CA LYS A 10 -20.56 -14.84 17.32
C LYS A 10 -20.71 -15.73 16.08
N GLY A 11 -19.71 -15.75 15.19
CA GLY A 11 -19.71 -16.57 13.97
C GLY A 11 -20.31 -15.89 12.74
N GLU A 12 -20.65 -14.60 12.80
CA GLU A 12 -21.20 -13.86 11.67
C GLU A 12 -20.11 -13.47 10.66
N THR A 13 -19.71 -14.42 9.81
CA THR A 13 -18.57 -14.27 8.87
C THR A 13 -18.73 -13.15 7.84
N TRP A 14 -19.97 -12.78 7.52
CA TRP A 14 -20.28 -11.76 6.51
C TRP A 14 -20.52 -10.37 7.08
N ALA A 15 -20.40 -10.18 8.40
CA ALA A 15 -20.45 -8.84 8.95
C ALA A 15 -19.26 -8.03 8.40
N GLY A 16 -19.55 -6.88 7.80
CA GLY A 16 -18.55 -5.96 7.23
C GLY A 16 -18.97 -4.51 7.43
N VAL A 17 -18.13 -3.59 7.00
CA VAL A 17 -18.40 -2.15 7.11
C VAL A 17 -18.98 -1.66 5.80
N ASP A 18 -20.22 -1.19 5.83
CA ASP A 18 -20.80 -0.42 4.73
C ASP A 18 -20.20 0.98 4.74
N VAL A 19 -19.35 1.28 3.76
CA VAL A 19 -18.62 2.55 3.67
C VAL A 19 -19.52 3.76 3.44
N PHE A 20 -20.73 3.57 2.92
CA PHE A 20 -21.68 4.68 2.69
C PHE A 20 -22.41 5.08 3.97
N SER A 21 -22.81 4.10 4.79
CA SER A 21 -23.52 4.36 6.04
C SER A 21 -22.62 4.41 7.28
N GLY A 22 -21.38 3.93 7.18
CA GLY A 22 -20.43 3.80 8.29
C GLY A 22 -20.82 2.75 9.33
N LYS A 23 -21.81 1.89 9.04
CA LYS A 23 -22.37 0.90 9.98
C LYS A 23 -21.92 -0.52 9.62
N VAL A 24 -22.01 -1.42 10.60
CA VAL A 24 -21.78 -2.85 10.37
C VAL A 24 -23.03 -3.48 9.76
N LYS A 25 -22.89 -4.11 8.60
CA LYS A 25 -23.98 -4.77 7.87
C LYS A 25 -23.50 -6.12 7.32
N ASP A 26 -24.42 -6.98 6.88
CA ASP A 26 -24.06 -8.22 6.16
C ASP A 26 -23.65 -7.86 4.73
N MET A 27 -22.44 -8.24 4.32
CA MET A 27 -21.90 -7.91 3.00
C MET A 27 -22.58 -8.69 1.86
N ARG A 28 -23.19 -9.85 2.12
CA ARG A 28 -23.95 -10.59 1.10
C ARG A 28 -25.25 -9.89 0.76
N GLU A 29 -25.94 -9.37 1.78
CA GLU A 29 -27.19 -8.63 1.59
C GLU A 29 -26.97 -7.33 0.79
N LEU A 30 -25.75 -6.80 0.82
CA LEU A 30 -25.33 -5.64 0.04
C LEU A 30 -24.68 -6.00 -1.31
N ASP A 31 -24.64 -7.28 -1.68
CA ASP A 31 -23.96 -7.81 -2.87
C ASP A 31 -22.48 -7.39 -3.00
N VAL A 32 -21.79 -7.26 -1.87
CA VAL A 32 -20.37 -6.92 -1.81
C VAL A 32 -19.54 -8.21 -1.76
N TYR A 33 -18.99 -8.59 -2.90
CA TYR A 33 -18.13 -9.77 -3.07
C TYR A 33 -16.76 -9.38 -3.61
N GLU A 34 -15.76 -10.19 -3.27
CA GLU A 34 -14.40 -10.02 -3.75
C GLU A 34 -13.82 -11.32 -4.30
N PRO A 35 -13.01 -11.28 -5.38
CA PRO A 35 -12.36 -12.48 -5.89
C PRO A 35 -11.38 -13.07 -4.87
N LEU A 36 -11.52 -14.36 -4.60
CA LEU A 36 -10.65 -15.08 -3.66
C LEU A 36 -9.16 -14.97 -4.03
N VAL A 37 -8.85 -15.01 -5.34
CA VAL A 37 -7.48 -14.91 -5.86
C VAL A 37 -6.83 -13.57 -5.48
N VAL A 38 -7.60 -12.48 -5.49
CA VAL A 38 -7.12 -11.14 -5.15
C VAL A 38 -6.78 -11.07 -3.66
N LYS A 39 -7.69 -11.51 -2.78
CA LYS A 39 -7.43 -11.52 -1.33
C LYS A 39 -6.23 -12.38 -0.94
N LYS A 40 -6.11 -13.57 -1.52
CA LYS A 40 -4.96 -14.47 -1.28
C LYS A 40 -3.64 -13.81 -1.71
N GLN A 41 -3.60 -13.21 -2.90
CA GLN A 41 -2.40 -12.58 -3.41
C GLN A 41 -1.99 -11.35 -2.60
N ILE A 42 -2.95 -10.52 -2.20
CA ILE A 42 -2.66 -9.32 -1.39
C ILE A 42 -1.99 -9.70 -0.06
N ILE A 43 -2.53 -10.69 0.65
CA ILE A 43 -1.95 -11.15 1.92
C ILE A 43 -0.53 -11.67 1.69
N LYS A 44 -0.33 -12.52 0.67
CA LYS A 44 0.97 -13.07 0.34
C LYS A 44 2.01 -11.98 0.04
N SER A 45 1.69 -11.07 -0.88
CA SER A 45 2.59 -10.00 -1.29
C SER A 45 2.89 -9.02 -0.17
N ALA A 46 1.89 -8.67 0.66
CA ALA A 46 2.09 -7.79 1.81
C ALA A 46 3.04 -8.43 2.84
N VAL A 47 2.87 -9.72 3.13
CA VAL A 47 3.73 -10.46 4.05
C VAL A 47 5.15 -10.57 3.50
N GLU A 48 5.32 -10.92 2.23
CA GLU A 48 6.65 -10.99 1.59
C GLU A 48 7.37 -9.63 1.64
N ALA A 49 6.68 -8.54 1.28
CA ALA A 49 7.24 -7.19 1.31
C ALA A 49 7.62 -6.74 2.73
N ALA A 50 6.72 -6.92 3.71
CA ALA A 50 6.99 -6.57 5.10
C ALA A 50 8.16 -7.39 5.67
N THR A 51 8.21 -8.69 5.35
CA THR A 51 9.29 -9.58 5.78
C THR A 51 10.63 -9.17 5.18
N MET A 52 10.68 -8.74 3.92
CA MET A 52 11.90 -8.22 3.31
C MET A 52 12.40 -6.98 4.06
N ILE A 53 11.52 -6.04 4.39
CA ILE A 53 11.89 -4.82 5.11
C ILE A 53 12.41 -5.15 6.52
N LEU A 54 11.71 -6.01 7.26
CA LEU A 54 12.10 -6.37 8.64
C LEU A 54 13.42 -7.16 8.72
N LYS A 55 13.85 -7.78 7.63
CA LYS A 55 15.11 -8.54 7.56
C LYS A 55 16.33 -7.67 7.27
N ILE A 56 16.15 -6.43 6.83
CA ILE A 56 17.24 -5.49 6.59
C ILE A 56 17.75 -5.01 7.94
N ASP A 57 19.03 -5.25 8.21
CA ASP A 57 19.75 -4.81 9.40
C ASP A 57 20.42 -3.44 9.19
N ASP A 58 20.99 -3.21 8.00
CA ASP A 58 21.59 -1.94 7.60
C ASP A 58 21.39 -1.66 6.10
N VAL A 59 21.40 -0.38 5.73
CA VAL A 59 21.28 0.10 4.36
C VAL A 59 22.52 0.91 3.99
N ILE A 60 23.40 0.31 3.19
CA ILE A 60 24.54 1.04 2.61
C ILE A 60 24.06 1.75 1.34
N ALA A 61 23.78 3.05 1.45
CA ALA A 61 23.45 3.88 0.30
C ALA A 61 24.71 4.25 -0.49
N ALA A 62 24.77 3.88 -1.77
CA ALA A 62 25.78 4.41 -2.67
C ALA A 62 25.54 5.92 -2.85
N GLY A 63 26.52 6.75 -2.47
CA GLY A 63 26.47 8.18 -2.74
C GLY A 63 26.34 8.46 -4.24
N LYS A 64 25.76 9.61 -4.61
CA LYS A 64 25.66 10.03 -6.02
C LYS A 64 27.03 9.93 -6.67
N THR A 65 27.24 8.95 -7.55
CA THR A 65 28.41 8.92 -8.41
C THR A 65 28.33 10.21 -9.21
N LYS A 66 29.35 11.08 -9.10
CA LYS A 66 29.47 12.19 -10.02
C LYS A 66 29.51 11.57 -11.40
N MET A 67 28.40 11.70 -12.14
CA MET A 67 28.41 11.38 -13.56
C MET A 67 29.62 12.09 -14.16
N PRO A 68 30.42 11.44 -15.02
CA PRO A 68 31.48 12.12 -15.73
C PRO A 68 30.85 13.36 -16.37
N LYS A 69 31.39 14.54 -16.06
CA LYS A 69 31.00 15.76 -16.76
C LYS A 69 31.35 15.53 -18.23
N THR A 70 30.38 15.14 -19.04
CA THR A 70 30.47 15.31 -20.48
C THR A 70 30.78 16.80 -20.71
N PRO A 71 31.75 17.15 -21.58
CA PRO A 71 32.01 18.53 -21.92
C PRO A 71 30.70 19.19 -22.34
N LYS A 72 30.29 20.25 -21.64
CA LYS A 72 29.15 21.07 -22.04
C LYS A 72 29.53 21.75 -23.36
N GLU A 73 29.08 21.20 -24.49
CA GLU A 73 28.87 22.02 -25.68
C GLU A 73 27.76 23.02 -25.37
N GLY A 74 28.03 24.28 -25.70
CA GLY A 74 27.26 25.44 -25.26
C GLY A 74 25.79 25.42 -25.68
N GLY A 75 24.93 25.79 -24.74
CA GLY A 75 23.54 26.18 -24.97
C GLY A 75 23.20 27.33 -24.02
N PRO A 76 22.39 28.32 -24.46
CA PRO A 76 22.39 29.66 -23.89
C PRO A 76 21.78 29.72 -22.49
N GLU A 77 22.39 30.53 -21.62
CA GLU A 77 21.92 30.86 -20.28
C GLU A 77 20.51 31.47 -20.30
N SER A 78 19.53 30.78 -19.72
CA SER A 78 18.31 31.43 -19.23
C SER A 78 18.58 31.99 -17.85
N LYS A 79 18.71 33.31 -17.77
CA LYS A 79 18.77 34.07 -16.51
C LYS A 79 17.39 33.99 -15.83
N GLU A 80 17.34 33.46 -14.61
CA GLU A 80 16.23 33.65 -13.67
C GLU A 80 16.25 35.11 -13.18
N PHE A 81 15.09 35.76 -13.20
CA PHE A 81 14.84 37.03 -12.54
C PHE A 81 14.51 36.76 -11.06
N ASP A 82 15.08 37.57 -10.17
CA ASP A 82 14.91 37.54 -8.70
C ASP A 82 13.45 37.60 -8.22
#